data_AF-A0A0B0D4R0-F1
#
_entry.id   AF-A0A0B0D4R0-F1
#
_cell.length_a   1.000
_cell.length_b   1.000
_cell.length_c   1.000
_cell.angle_alpha   90.00
_cell.angle_beta   90.00
_cell.angle_gamma   90.00
#
_symmetry.space_group_name_H-M   'P 1'
#
loop_
_entity.id
_entity.type
_entity.pdbx_description
1 polymer ?
#
loop_
_entity_poly.entity_id
_entity_poly.type
_entity_poly.pdbx_seq_one_letter_code
_entity_poly.pdbx_strand_id
1 'polypeptide(L)'
;MNKKKLATAVCGTLMASVLWGTSVFADQTYKVSSGDTLWGISMKHSTTVSKLKSWNNLNTDLIFIGQQLVVNKSSTAPTQPDSSSGTNDA
;
A
#
# COMPACT_ATOMS: atom_id res chain seq x y z
N MET A 1 -7.35 -3.03 34.27
CA MET A 1 -7.96 -4.14 33.50
C MET A 1 -8.66 -3.55 32.28
N ASN A 2 -8.12 -3.87 31.11
CA ASN A 2 -8.39 -3.40 29.75
C ASN A 2 -9.87 -3.11 29.41
N LYS A 3 -10.10 -2.05 28.60
CA LYS A 3 -10.99 -2.07 27.42
C LYS A 3 -10.95 -0.73 26.65
N LYS A 4 -10.08 -0.69 25.62
CA LYS A 4 -10.29 -0.08 24.29
C LYS A 4 -11.62 0.66 24.09
N LYS A 5 -11.57 1.99 23.97
CA LYS A 5 -12.65 2.82 23.40
C LYS A 5 -12.14 3.45 22.10
N LEU A 6 -12.47 2.83 20.97
CA LEU A 6 -12.49 3.48 19.67
C LEU A 6 -13.93 3.92 19.43
N ALA A 7 -14.17 5.22 19.56
CA ALA A 7 -15.41 5.85 19.13
C ALA A 7 -15.34 6.00 17.60
N THR A 8 -16.05 5.13 16.90
CA THR A 8 -16.29 5.27 15.46
C THR A 8 -17.31 6.40 15.27
N ALA A 9 -16.84 7.58 14.93
CA ALA A 9 -17.67 8.61 14.33
C ALA A 9 -17.96 8.18 12.88
N VAL A 10 -19.16 7.65 12.66
CA VAL A 10 -19.74 7.45 11.33
C VAL A 10 -20.03 8.84 10.76
N CYS A 11 -19.16 9.35 9.90
CA CYS A 11 -19.47 10.49 9.05
C CYS A 11 -20.02 9.95 7.72
N GLY A 12 -21.35 9.98 7.60
CA GLY A 12 -22.04 9.87 6.32
C GLY A 12 -22.19 8.46 5.79
N THR A 13 -23.31 7.82 6.13
CA THR A 13 -23.84 6.71 5.33
C THR A 13 -24.33 7.24 3.99
N LEU A 14 -23.63 6.89 2.90
CA LEU A 14 -24.29 6.59 1.62
C LEU A 14 -24.32 5.06 1.49
N MET A 15 -25.52 4.51 1.53
CA MET A 15 -25.81 3.08 1.40
C MET A 15 -25.75 2.68 -0.08
N ALA A 16 -24.95 1.66 -0.43
CA ALA A 16 -25.31 0.58 -1.38
C ALA A 16 -24.15 -0.40 -1.56
N SER A 17 -24.34 -1.61 -1.05
CA SER A 17 -23.75 -2.88 -1.52
C SER A 17 -22.51 -2.82 -2.41
N VAL A 18 -21.32 -2.96 -1.81
CA VAL A 18 -20.13 -3.47 -2.50
C VAL A 18 -19.99 -4.95 -2.11
N LEU A 19 -20.67 -5.82 -2.86
CA LEU A 19 -20.38 -7.27 -2.88
C LEU A 19 -19.50 -7.60 -4.08
N TRP A 20 -18.43 -6.84 -4.31
CA TRP A 20 -17.26 -7.33 -5.05
C TRP A 20 -16.05 -7.01 -4.21
N GLY A 21 -15.31 -8.06 -3.84
CA GLY A 21 -14.32 -8.04 -2.77
C GLY A 21 -13.39 -6.83 -2.84
N THR A 22 -13.43 -6.00 -1.80
CA THR A 22 -12.39 -5.01 -1.57
C THR A 22 -11.14 -5.79 -1.19
N SER A 23 -10.31 -6.12 -2.16
CA SER A 23 -8.95 -6.57 -1.89
C SER A 23 -8.24 -5.42 -1.20
N VAL A 24 -8.10 -5.53 0.11
CA VAL A 24 -7.26 -4.66 0.92
C VAL A 24 -5.82 -5.00 0.59
N PHE A 25 -5.30 -4.39 -0.48
CA PHE A 25 -3.88 -4.47 -0.81
C PHE A 25 -3.14 -3.65 0.24
N ALA A 26 -2.69 -4.33 1.29
CA ALA A 26 -1.82 -3.73 2.29
C ALA A 26 -0.41 -3.60 1.69
N ASP A 27 0.13 -2.39 1.74
CA ASP A 27 1.53 -2.16 1.45
C ASP A 27 2.39 -3.02 2.38
N GLN A 28 3.37 -3.74 1.83
CA GLN A 28 4.28 -4.50 2.67
C GLN A 28 5.31 -3.53 3.25
N THR A 29 5.35 -3.44 4.57
CA THR A 29 6.33 -2.67 5.32
C THR A 29 7.39 -3.58 5.94
N TYR A 30 8.63 -3.12 5.95
CA TYR A 30 9.77 -3.78 6.56
C TYR A 30 10.39 -2.88 7.61
N LYS A 31 10.70 -3.44 8.78
CA LYS A 31 11.41 -2.73 9.84
C LYS A 31 12.91 -2.93 9.65
N VAL A 32 13.63 -1.84 9.41
CA VAL A 32 15.09 -1.84 9.24
C VAL A 32 15.76 -2.38 10.50
N SER A 33 16.64 -3.37 10.32
CA SER A 33 17.45 -3.95 11.40
C SER A 33 18.90 -3.46 11.35
N SER A 34 19.62 -3.61 12.45
CA SER A 34 21.04 -3.22 12.51
C SER A 34 21.86 -3.96 11.45
N GLY A 35 22.58 -3.21 10.61
CA GLY A 35 23.38 -3.75 9.51
C GLY A 35 22.65 -3.84 8.17
N ASP A 36 21.35 -3.56 8.12
CA ASP A 36 20.64 -3.46 6.85
C ASP A 36 21.06 -2.20 6.08
N THR A 37 21.16 -2.34 4.77
CA THR A 37 21.39 -1.22 3.84
C THR A 37 20.24 -1.11 2.86
N LEU A 38 20.02 0.08 2.33
CA LEU A 38 18.96 0.31 1.33
C LEU A 38 19.12 -0.61 0.11
N TRP A 39 20.37 -0.87 -0.28
CA TRP A 39 20.71 -1.83 -1.33
C TRP A 39 20.34 -3.27 -0.95
N GLY A 40 20.76 -3.75 0.23
CA GLY A 40 20.45 -5.11 0.70
C GLY A 40 18.94 -5.35 0.85
N ILE A 41 18.20 -4.37 1.37
CA ILE A 41 16.73 -4.43 1.47
C ILE A 41 16.12 -4.48 0.06
N SER A 42 16.59 -3.64 -0.87
CA SER A 42 16.06 -3.64 -2.23
C SER A 42 16.24 -4.99 -2.93
N MET A 43 17.40 -5.63 -2.75
CA MET A 43 17.71 -6.93 -3.31
C MET A 43 16.83 -8.04 -2.71
N LYS A 44 16.66 -8.02 -1.37
CA LYS A 44 15.83 -8.99 -0.65
C LYS A 44 14.36 -8.96 -1.07
N HIS A 45 13.87 -7.77 -1.44
CA HIS A 45 12.48 -7.55 -1.85
C HIS A 45 12.31 -7.44 -3.37
N SER A 46 13.32 -7.82 -4.17
CA SER A 46 13.31 -7.76 -5.63
C SER A 46 12.83 -6.41 -6.19
N THR A 47 13.20 -5.32 -5.52
CA THR A 47 12.90 -3.94 -5.92
C THR A 47 14.19 -3.17 -6.19
N THR A 48 14.07 -1.91 -6.61
CA THR A 48 15.23 -1.04 -6.82
C THR A 48 15.31 0.01 -5.72
N VAL A 49 16.53 0.44 -5.39
CA VAL A 49 16.78 1.54 -4.45
C VAL A 49 15.96 2.78 -4.83
N SER A 50 15.87 3.11 -6.12
CA SER A 50 15.06 4.25 -6.59
C SER A 50 13.57 4.11 -6.25
N LYS A 51 12.99 2.92 -6.46
CA LYS A 51 11.58 2.66 -6.11
C LYS A 51 11.39 2.73 -4.60
N LEU A 52 12.28 2.11 -3.85
CA LEU A 52 12.25 2.10 -2.40
C LEU A 52 12.34 3.53 -1.82
N LYS A 53 13.19 4.38 -2.39
CA LYS A 53 13.26 5.81 -2.05
C LYS A 53 11.96 6.55 -2.38
N SER A 54 11.41 6.32 -3.57
CA SER A 54 10.16 6.97 -3.99
C SER A 54 8.97 6.61 -3.09
N TRP A 55 8.85 5.36 -2.65
CA TRP A 55 7.77 4.90 -1.77
C TRP A 55 7.87 5.43 -0.34
N ASN A 56 9.08 5.75 0.11
CA ASN A 56 9.35 6.19 1.47
C ASN A 56 9.76 7.67 1.56
N ASN A 57 9.63 8.41 0.45
CA ASN A 57 10.03 9.82 0.33
C ASN A 57 11.46 10.09 0.82
N LEU A 58 12.38 9.15 0.57
CA LEU A 58 13.78 9.27 0.97
C LEU A 58 14.56 10.07 -0.08
N ASN A 59 15.23 11.13 0.36
CA ASN A 59 16.12 11.94 -0.50
C ASN A 59 17.55 11.40 -0.53
N THR A 60 17.92 10.54 0.43
CA THR A 60 19.27 10.00 0.61
C THR A 60 19.21 8.50 0.79
N ASP A 61 20.37 7.84 0.77
CA ASP A 61 20.48 6.40 1.05
C ASP A 61 20.63 6.10 2.56
N LEU A 62 20.58 7.11 3.42
CA LEU A 62 20.59 6.97 4.88
C LEU A 62 19.24 6.43 5.38
N ILE A 63 19.31 5.32 6.12
CA ILE A 63 18.18 4.67 6.78
C ILE A 63 18.52 4.43 8.25
N PHE A 64 17.52 4.50 9.11
CA PHE A 64 17.70 4.35 10.55
C PHE A 64 17.20 3.00 11.05
N ILE A 65 17.88 2.44 12.04
CA ILE A 65 17.45 1.20 12.69
C ILE A 65 16.08 1.41 13.33
N GLY A 66 15.16 0.49 13.08
CA GLY A 66 13.78 0.56 13.54
C GLY A 66 12.85 1.38 12.67
N GLN A 67 13.35 2.02 11.60
CA GLN A 67 12.52 2.71 10.61
C GLN A 67 11.64 1.70 9.86
N GLN A 68 10.38 2.06 9.65
CA GLN A 68 9.47 1.29 8.81
C GLN A 68 9.59 1.80 7.37
N LEU A 69 9.95 0.90 6.46
CA LEU A 69 10.06 1.17 5.03
C LEU A 69 9.02 0.36 4.26
N VAL A 70 8.25 1.03 3.42
CA VAL A 70 7.41 0.40 2.40
C VAL A 70 8.34 -0.26 1.38
N VAL A 71 8.34 -1.58 1.33
CA VAL A 71 9.20 -2.41 0.45
C VAL A 71 8.45 -3.00 -0.73
N ASN A 72 7.12 -2.95 -0.70
CA ASN A 72 6.28 -3.32 -1.82
C ASN A 72 5.01 -2.46 -1.78
N LYS A 73 4.81 -1.67 -2.83
CA LYS A 73 3.54 -1.02 -3.09
C LYS A 73 2.77 -1.85 -4.10
N SER A 74 1.71 -2.52 -3.66
CA SER A 74 0.79 -3.16 -4.59
C SER A 74 -0.02 -2.06 -5.27
N SER A 75 0.47 -1.60 -6.42
CA SER A 75 -0.34 -0.75 -7.27
C SER A 75 -1.43 -1.61 -7.87
N THR A 76 -2.61 -1.59 -7.26
CA THR A 76 -3.84 -1.79 -8.02
C THR A 76 -3.84 -0.62 -9.01
N ALA A 77 -3.38 -0.86 -10.25
CA ALA A 77 -3.88 -0.07 -11.35
C ALA A 77 -5.40 -0.14 -11.21
N PRO A 78 -6.14 0.98 -11.18
CA PRO A 78 -7.57 0.88 -11.33
C PRO A 78 -7.76 0.16 -12.65
N THR A 79 -8.18 -1.10 -12.62
CA THR A 79 -8.82 -1.72 -13.76
C THR A 79 -10.06 -0.89 -13.94
N GLN A 80 -9.93 0.20 -14.71
CA GLN A 80 -11.05 0.90 -15.28
C GLN A 80 -11.89 -0.20 -15.92
N PRO A 81 -13.14 -0.42 -15.50
CA PRO A 81 -14.01 -1.32 -16.21
C PRO A 81 -14.00 -0.81 -17.64
N ASP A 82 -13.49 -1.65 -18.55
CA ASP A 82 -13.57 -1.42 -19.97
C ASP A 82 -15.03 -1.08 -20.26
N SER A 83 -15.27 0.20 -20.46
CA SER A 83 -16.55 0.70 -20.93
C SER A 83 -16.53 0.52 -22.44
N SER A 84 -16.41 -0.72 -22.89
CA SER A 84 -16.88 -1.13 -24.21
C SER A 84 -18.39 -1.25 -24.11
N SER A 85 -19.03 -0.08 -24.02
CA SER A 85 -20.42 0.14 -24.39
C SER A 85 -20.57 -0.26 -25.86
N GLY A 86 -21.08 -1.46 -26.11
CA GLY A 86 -21.56 -1.93 -27.40
C GLY A 86 -23.04 -2.27 -27.28
N THR A 87 -23.88 -1.25 -27.09
CA THR A 87 -25.31 -1.38 -27.34
C THR A 87 -25.51 -1.34 -28.85
N ASN A 88 -26.03 -2.41 -29.42
CA ASN A 88 -26.76 -2.35 -30.69
C ASN A 88 -27.86 -3.41 -30.68
N ASP A 89 -29.00 -3.00 -30.10
CA ASP A 89 -30.35 -3.44 -30.48
C ASP A 89 -30.59 -3.13 -31.96
N ALA A 90 -31.00 -4.15 -32.73
CA ALA A 90 -31.88 -4.07 -33.90
C ALA A 90 -32.35 -5.48 -34.27
#